data_AF-A0A7M2SEH7-F1
#
_entry.id   AF-A0A7M2SEH7-F1
#
_cell.length_a   1.000
_cell.length_b   1.000
_cell.length_c   1.000
_cell.angle_alpha   90.00
_cell.angle_beta   90.00
_cell.angle_gamma   90.00
#
_symmetry.space_group_name_H-M   'P 1'
#
loop_
_entity.id
_entity.type
_entity.pdbx_description
1 polymer ?
#
loop_
_entity_poly.entity_id
_entity_poly.type
_entity_poly.pdbx_seq_one_letter_code
_entity_poly.pdbx_strand_id
1 'polypeptide(L)'
;MSKLFTDEHGNTIMDMPEDWDSLMAFVDEFENRPWPENEEGRWVTLAILDQFAYRNFPRPLHGLARALATSTMHPTTWRVHGMTPPPAPVRALLLKTTGLGLRIQLTLLPDPTTNYQEAMEAQTRQERRDRSDGIRRLDEDFSTYFRKRHGLPPRGASAETAAQVPAETSFTA
;
A
#
# COMPACT_ATOMS: atom_id res chain seq x y z
N MET A 1 19.84 6.51 -22.74
CA MET A 1 19.67 7.84 -22.12
C MET A 1 18.34 8.46 -22.54
N SER A 2 17.24 8.16 -21.82
CA SER A 2 15.89 8.62 -22.15
C SER A 2 15.66 10.06 -21.65
N LYS A 3 15.61 11.03 -22.57
CA LYS A 3 15.24 12.45 -22.33
C LYS A 3 13.76 12.68 -21.95
N LEU A 4 13.03 11.64 -21.57
CA LEU A 4 11.57 11.66 -21.41
C LEU A 4 11.11 11.92 -19.97
N PHE A 5 12.01 11.79 -18.99
CA PHE A 5 11.69 11.97 -17.58
C PHE A 5 12.30 13.27 -17.07
N THR A 6 11.44 14.23 -16.78
CA THR A 6 11.80 15.49 -16.14
C THR A 6 11.14 15.57 -14.77
N ASP A 7 11.81 16.14 -13.78
CA ASP A 7 11.19 16.48 -12.51
C ASP A 7 10.19 17.66 -12.66
N GLU A 8 9.50 18.00 -11.57
CA GLU A 8 8.57 19.13 -11.49
C GLU A 8 9.22 20.51 -11.71
N HIS A 9 10.54 20.59 -11.71
CA HIS A 9 11.34 21.78 -11.97
C HIS A 9 11.93 21.81 -13.39
N GLY A 10 11.66 20.79 -14.21
CA GLY A 10 12.15 20.67 -15.58
C GLY A 10 13.57 20.14 -15.70
N ASN A 11 14.19 19.67 -14.61
CA ASN A 11 15.49 19.01 -14.68
C ASN A 11 15.31 17.59 -15.24
N THR A 12 16.24 17.17 -16.10
CA THR A 12 16.24 15.79 -16.60
C THR A 12 16.62 14.85 -15.47
N ILE A 13 15.83 13.79 -15.26
CA ILE A 13 16.16 12.73 -14.31
C ILE A 13 17.24 11.87 -14.98
N MET A 14 18.49 12.05 -14.54
CA MET A 14 19.67 11.47 -15.19
C MET A 14 20.04 10.08 -14.65
N ASP A 15 19.51 9.68 -13.49
CA ASP A 15 19.96 8.50 -12.73
C ASP A 15 19.04 7.29 -12.89
N MET A 16 18.39 7.14 -14.04
CA MET A 16 17.55 5.97 -14.30
C MET A 16 18.40 4.79 -14.82
N PRO A 17 18.13 3.55 -14.36
CA PRO A 17 18.78 2.36 -14.89
C PRO A 17 18.64 2.27 -16.41
N GLU A 18 19.73 1.89 -17.10
CA GLU A 18 19.81 1.93 -18.56
C GLU A 18 18.96 0.84 -19.25
N ASP A 19 18.74 -0.27 -18.56
CA ASP A 19 18.00 -1.44 -19.02
C ASP A 19 17.27 -2.17 -17.88
N TRP A 20 16.52 -3.21 -18.25
CA TRP A 20 15.73 -4.01 -17.31
C TRP A 20 16.59 -4.70 -16.25
N ASP A 21 17.74 -5.24 -16.65
CA ASP A 21 18.62 -5.96 -15.73
C ASP A 21 19.23 -5.01 -14.70
N SER A 22 19.61 -3.80 -15.13
CA SER A 22 20.08 -2.72 -14.26
C SER A 22 18.98 -2.25 -13.29
N LEU A 23 17.72 -2.19 -13.75
CA LEU A 23 16.58 -1.86 -12.90
C LEU A 23 16.35 -2.94 -11.83
N MET A 24 16.39 -4.21 -12.23
CA MET A 24 16.25 -5.33 -11.29
C MET A 24 17.40 -5.37 -10.28
N ALA A 25 18.63 -5.11 -10.71
CA ALA A 25 19.79 -5.02 -9.83
C ALA A 25 19.64 -3.86 -8.82
N PHE A 26 19.17 -2.69 -9.27
CA PHE A 26 18.89 -1.56 -8.40
C PHE A 26 17.82 -1.89 -7.34
N VAL A 27 16.72 -2.54 -7.74
CA VAL A 27 15.66 -2.95 -6.80
C VAL A 27 16.20 -3.93 -5.77
N ASP A 28 16.94 -4.95 -6.20
CA ASP A 28 17.52 -5.95 -5.29
C ASP A 28 18.53 -5.29 -4.32
N GLU A 29 19.38 -4.39 -4.81
CA GLU A 29 20.30 -3.65 -3.95
C GLU A 29 19.52 -2.80 -2.94
N PHE A 30 18.56 -2.00 -3.40
CA PHE A 30 17.79 -1.08 -2.57
C PHE A 30 16.96 -1.80 -1.50
N GLU A 31 16.26 -2.88 -1.87
CA GLU A 31 15.41 -3.66 -0.94
C GLU A 31 16.22 -4.43 0.11
N ASN A 32 17.48 -4.77 -0.19
CA ASN A 32 18.38 -5.48 0.73
C ASN A 32 19.28 -4.57 1.57
N ARG A 33 19.20 -3.24 1.41
CA ARG A 33 19.92 -2.30 2.29
C ARG A 33 19.55 -2.55 3.76
N PRO A 34 20.48 -2.31 4.70
CA PRO A 34 20.25 -2.49 6.14
C PRO A 34 19.40 -1.35 6.71
N TRP A 35 18.17 -1.21 6.21
CA TRP A 35 17.22 -0.20 6.68
C TRP A 35 17.00 -0.32 8.19
N PRO A 36 17.04 0.80 8.94
CA PRO A 36 16.78 0.82 10.36
C PRO A 36 15.33 0.44 10.64
N GLU A 37 15.07 -0.11 11.83
CA GLU A 37 13.70 -0.30 12.29
C GLU A 37 13.01 1.06 12.47
N ASN A 38 11.74 1.14 12.11
CA ASN A 38 10.97 2.39 12.08
C ASN A 38 9.59 2.16 12.73
N GLU A 39 9.38 2.76 13.90
CA GLU A 39 8.14 2.60 14.68
C GLU A 39 6.95 3.29 13.99
N GLU A 40 7.15 4.48 13.43
CA GLU A 40 6.14 5.18 12.64
C GLU A 40 5.75 4.34 11.41
N GLY A 41 6.75 3.77 10.75
CA GLY A 41 6.58 2.86 9.61
C GLY A 41 5.80 1.61 9.99
N ARG A 42 5.99 1.09 11.21
CA ARG A 42 5.19 -0.01 11.75
C ARG A 42 3.71 0.39 11.87
N TRP A 43 3.40 1.56 12.41
CA TRP A 43 2.01 2.03 12.53
C TRP A 43 1.34 2.24 11.18
N VAL A 44 2.06 2.82 10.21
CA VAL A 44 1.59 2.97 8.82
C VAL A 44 1.32 1.61 8.21
N THR A 45 2.24 0.65 8.36
CA THR A 45 2.08 -0.71 7.83
C THR A 45 0.86 -1.41 8.42
N LEU A 46 0.68 -1.31 9.74
CA LEU A 46 -0.50 -1.86 10.42
C LEU A 46 -1.79 -1.22 9.90
N ALA A 47 -1.81 0.10 9.70
CA ALA A 47 -2.98 0.81 9.16
C ALA A 47 -3.33 0.32 7.75
N ILE A 48 -2.35 0.17 6.86
CA ILE A 48 -2.55 -0.35 5.50
C ILE A 48 -3.14 -1.77 5.55
N LEU A 49 -2.56 -2.66 6.35
CA LEU A 49 -3.00 -4.05 6.48
C LEU A 49 -4.42 -4.16 7.07
N ASP A 50 -4.71 -3.40 8.12
CA ASP A 50 -6.04 -3.38 8.73
C ASP A 50 -7.07 -2.72 7.81
N GLN A 51 -6.71 -1.69 7.04
CA GLN A 51 -7.61 -1.04 6.09
C GLN A 51 -7.95 -1.97 4.93
N PHE A 52 -6.95 -2.68 4.38
CA PHE A 52 -7.16 -3.71 3.37
C PHE A 52 -8.15 -4.78 3.85
N ALA A 53 -7.95 -5.27 5.08
CA ALA A 53 -8.84 -6.25 5.69
C ALA A 53 -10.25 -5.69 5.90
N TYR A 54 -10.36 -4.49 6.48
CA TYR A 54 -11.63 -3.84 6.80
C TYR A 54 -12.48 -3.55 5.56
N ARG A 55 -11.84 -3.14 4.46
CA ARG A 55 -12.54 -2.74 3.23
C ARG A 55 -13.03 -3.93 2.40
N ASN A 56 -12.27 -5.01 2.36
CA ASN A 56 -12.49 -6.09 1.39
C ASN A 56 -13.02 -7.38 2.01
N PHE A 57 -12.98 -7.52 3.34
CA PHE A 57 -13.34 -8.76 4.02
C PHE A 57 -14.30 -8.52 5.18
N PRO A 58 -15.19 -9.47 5.48
CA PRO A 58 -15.99 -9.41 6.70
C PRO A 58 -15.11 -9.65 7.93
N ARG A 59 -15.53 -9.12 9.09
CA ARG A 59 -14.78 -9.14 10.37
C ARG A 59 -14.13 -10.48 10.74
N PRO A 60 -14.80 -11.64 10.61
CA PRO A 60 -14.19 -12.94 10.94
C PRO A 60 -12.96 -13.29 10.07
N LEU A 61 -12.89 -12.75 8.86
CA LEU A 61 -11.83 -13.03 7.88
C LEU A 61 -10.70 -11.98 7.89
N HIS A 62 -10.76 -10.95 8.75
CA HIS A 62 -9.71 -9.93 8.80
C HIS A 62 -8.32 -10.50 9.12
N GLY A 63 -8.23 -11.59 9.89
CA GLY A 63 -6.96 -12.27 10.15
C GLY A 63 -6.37 -12.88 8.88
N LEU A 64 -7.20 -13.57 8.11
CA LEU A 64 -6.82 -14.16 6.82
C LEU A 64 -6.42 -13.09 5.81
N ALA A 65 -7.18 -12.00 5.72
CA ALA A 65 -6.88 -10.88 4.83
C ALA A 65 -5.51 -10.26 5.13
N ARG A 66 -5.20 -10.05 6.42
CA ARG A 66 -3.88 -9.56 6.84
C ARG A 66 -2.77 -10.55 6.51
N ALA A 67 -2.97 -11.84 6.79
CA ALA A 67 -2.00 -12.87 6.45
C ALA A 67 -1.73 -12.91 4.94
N LEU A 68 -2.78 -12.75 4.12
CA LEU A 68 -2.67 -12.66 2.68
C LEU A 68 -1.83 -11.44 2.24
N ALA A 69 -2.15 -10.24 2.72
CA ALA A 69 -1.40 -9.03 2.38
C ALA A 69 0.06 -9.06 2.89
N THR A 70 0.30 -9.58 4.10
CA THR A 70 1.66 -9.74 4.63
C THR A 70 2.45 -10.80 3.86
N SER A 71 1.79 -11.80 3.26
CA SER A 71 2.46 -12.86 2.49
C SER A 71 3.19 -12.34 1.24
N THR A 72 2.74 -11.22 0.68
CA THR A 72 3.31 -10.59 -0.53
C THR A 72 4.41 -9.58 -0.23
N MET A 73 4.63 -9.22 1.04
CA MET A 73 5.67 -8.27 1.44
C MET A 73 7.07 -8.90 1.38
N HIS A 74 8.08 -8.06 1.15
CA HIS A 74 9.49 -8.47 1.18
C HIS A 74 9.94 -8.79 2.62
N PRO A 75 10.85 -9.75 2.86
CA PRO A 75 11.38 -10.04 4.19
C PRO A 75 11.98 -8.82 4.90
N THR A 76 12.62 -7.92 4.15
CA THR A 76 13.13 -6.66 4.71
C THR A 76 12.01 -5.81 5.29
N THR A 77 10.86 -5.71 4.61
CA THR A 77 9.67 -5.00 5.09
C THR A 77 9.15 -5.59 6.40
N TRP A 78 9.16 -6.93 6.53
CA TRP A 78 8.77 -7.58 7.79
C TRP A 78 9.68 -7.18 8.95
N ARG A 79 10.99 -7.21 8.73
CA ARG A 79 11.99 -6.81 9.73
C ARG A 79 11.83 -5.35 10.11
N VAL A 80 11.89 -4.45 9.13
CA VAL A 80 11.90 -2.98 9.33
C VAL A 80 10.65 -2.49 10.05
N HIS A 81 9.50 -3.09 9.77
CA HIS A 81 8.22 -2.68 10.37
C HIS A 81 7.75 -3.60 11.49
N GLY A 82 8.53 -4.60 11.90
CA GLY A 82 8.16 -5.53 12.96
C GLY A 82 6.90 -6.36 12.66
N MET A 83 6.70 -6.76 11.40
CA MET A 83 5.59 -7.61 10.99
C MET A 83 5.93 -9.07 11.17
N THR A 84 4.96 -9.87 11.63
CA THR A 84 5.11 -11.33 11.71
C THR A 84 4.63 -11.96 10.40
N PRO A 85 5.51 -12.63 9.63
CA PRO A 85 5.08 -13.32 8.43
C PRO A 85 4.19 -14.53 8.77
N PRO A 86 3.28 -14.95 7.87
CA PRO A 86 2.61 -16.23 7.99
C PRO A 86 3.63 -17.37 7.96
N PRO A 87 3.35 -18.53 8.60
CA PRO A 87 4.19 -19.72 8.47
C PRO A 87 4.44 -20.07 7.00
N ALA A 88 5.66 -20.49 6.65
CA ALA A 88 6.08 -20.78 5.26
C ALA A 88 5.07 -21.61 4.43
N PRO A 89 4.49 -22.73 4.92
CA PRO A 89 3.51 -23.48 4.15
C PRO A 89 2.21 -22.70 3.92
N VAL A 90 1.77 -21.91 4.91
CA VAL A 90 0.57 -21.06 4.80
C VAL A 90 0.82 -19.94 3.80
N ARG A 91 1.99 -19.29 3.85
CA ARG A 91 2.41 -18.27 2.87
C ARG A 91 2.40 -18.83 1.45
N ALA A 92 3.01 -19.99 1.24
CA ALA A 92 3.05 -20.63 -0.07
C ALA A 92 1.63 -20.96 -0.59
N LEU A 93 0.74 -21.43 0.28
CA LEU A 93 -0.65 -21.67 -0.07
C LEU A 93 -1.37 -20.38 -0.48
N LEU A 94 -1.28 -19.31 0.33
CA LEU A 94 -1.90 -18.02 0.07
C LEU A 94 -1.46 -17.45 -1.28
N LEU A 95 -0.15 -17.40 -1.54
CA LEU A 95 0.41 -16.90 -2.80
C LEU A 95 -0.05 -17.73 -4.00
N LYS A 96 -0.07 -19.07 -3.88
CA LYS A 96 -0.56 -19.95 -4.95
C LYS A 96 -2.05 -19.74 -5.24
N THR A 97 -2.88 -19.62 -4.20
CA THR A 97 -4.32 -19.39 -4.37
C THR A 97 -4.61 -18.05 -5.01
N THR A 98 -3.91 -17.00 -4.61
CA THR A 98 -4.06 -15.66 -5.20
C THR A 98 -3.57 -15.63 -6.64
N GLY A 99 -2.40 -16.21 -6.92
CA GLY A 99 -1.89 -16.33 -8.28
C GLY A 99 -2.83 -17.11 -9.20
N LEU A 100 -3.44 -18.19 -8.69
CA LEU A 100 -4.45 -18.94 -9.44
C LEU A 100 -5.72 -18.10 -9.69
N GLY A 101 -6.21 -17.37 -8.69
CA GLY A 101 -7.36 -16.48 -8.83
C GLY A 101 -7.13 -15.38 -9.86
N LEU A 102 -5.97 -14.72 -9.82
CA LEU A 102 -5.58 -13.73 -10.82
C LEU A 102 -5.45 -14.34 -12.21
N ARG A 103 -4.86 -15.53 -12.33
CA ARG A 103 -4.78 -16.23 -13.63
C ARG A 103 -6.16 -16.56 -14.18
N ILE A 104 -7.06 -17.05 -13.35
CA ILE A 104 -8.46 -17.31 -13.73
C ILE A 104 -9.12 -16.01 -14.20
N GLN A 105 -8.93 -14.92 -13.45
CA GLN A 105 -9.47 -13.61 -13.81
C GLN A 105 -8.96 -13.14 -15.18
N LEU A 106 -7.66 -13.23 -15.43
CA LEU A 106 -7.04 -12.79 -16.68
C LEU A 106 -7.31 -13.69 -17.89
N THR A 107 -7.70 -14.95 -17.67
CA THR A 107 -7.89 -15.91 -18.77
C THR A 107 -9.35 -16.20 -19.08
N LEU A 108 -10.24 -16.09 -18.09
CA LEU A 108 -11.65 -16.45 -18.24
C LEU A 108 -12.60 -15.26 -18.19
N LEU A 109 -12.25 -14.15 -17.52
CA LEU A 109 -13.12 -12.98 -17.51
C LEU A 109 -12.83 -12.10 -18.72
N PRO A 110 -13.87 -11.53 -19.35
CA PRO A 110 -13.68 -10.58 -20.43
C PRO A 110 -12.99 -9.33 -19.89
N ASP A 111 -12.12 -8.75 -20.71
CA ASP A 111 -11.50 -7.46 -20.38
C ASP A 111 -12.59 -6.40 -20.20
N PRO A 112 -12.42 -5.46 -19.24
CA PRO A 112 -13.33 -4.33 -19.09
C PRO A 112 -13.41 -3.55 -20.41
N THR A 113 -14.63 -3.31 -20.90
CA THR A 113 -14.87 -2.58 -22.15
C THR A 113 -14.68 -1.08 -22.00
N THR A 114 -14.56 -0.59 -20.77
CA THR A 114 -14.38 0.83 -20.43
C THR A 114 -13.23 0.94 -19.45
N ASN A 115 -12.35 1.91 -19.66
CA ASN A 115 -11.27 2.15 -18.71
C ASN A 115 -11.80 2.87 -17.47
N TYR A 116 -11.04 2.81 -16.37
CA TYR A 116 -11.48 3.41 -15.11
C TYR A 116 -11.68 4.93 -15.20
N GLN A 117 -10.86 5.65 -15.97
CA GLN A 117 -10.96 7.11 -16.09
C GLN A 117 -12.25 7.51 -16.82
N GLU A 118 -12.55 6.88 -17.96
CA GLU A 118 -13.80 7.06 -18.70
C GLU A 118 -15.02 6.80 -17.80
N ALA A 119 -14.97 5.71 -17.02
CA ALA A 119 -16.04 5.39 -16.08
C ALA A 119 -16.20 6.47 -14.98
N MET A 120 -15.11 7.09 -14.52
CA MET A 120 -15.16 8.18 -13.54
C MET A 120 -15.66 9.50 -14.15
N GLU A 121 -15.27 9.80 -15.39
CA GLU A 121 -15.72 10.99 -16.10
C GLU A 121 -17.21 10.93 -16.43
N ALA A 122 -17.71 9.75 -16.79
CA ALA A 122 -19.13 9.50 -17.07
C ALA A 122 -20.03 9.64 -15.84
N GLN A 123 -19.48 9.65 -14.61
CA GLN A 123 -20.28 9.82 -13.39
C GLN A 123 -20.96 11.18 -13.33
N THR A 124 -22.25 11.15 -13.02
CA THR A 124 -23.04 12.34 -12.70
C THR A 124 -22.50 13.04 -11.47
N ARG A 125 -22.85 14.33 -11.31
CA ARG A 125 -22.48 15.10 -10.11
C ARG A 125 -22.98 14.45 -8.82
N GLN A 126 -24.13 13.77 -8.86
CA GLN A 126 -24.69 13.08 -7.71
C GLN A 126 -23.88 11.85 -7.34
N GLU A 127 -23.57 10.98 -8.30
CA GLU A 127 -22.73 9.78 -8.06
C GLU A 127 -21.34 10.15 -7.53
N ARG A 128 -20.75 11.24 -8.03
CA ARG A 128 -19.47 11.77 -7.52
C ARG A 128 -19.58 12.19 -6.05
N ARG A 129 -20.70 12.80 -5.66
CA ARG A 129 -20.98 13.17 -4.25
C ARG A 129 -21.17 11.94 -3.40
N ASP A 130 -22.02 11.00 -3.82
CA ASP A 130 -22.31 9.77 -3.09
C ASP A 130 -21.04 8.93 -2.87
N ARG A 131 -20.17 8.84 -3.89
CA ARG A 131 -18.86 8.19 -3.78
C ARG A 131 -17.97 8.90 -2.76
N SER A 132 -17.88 10.22 -2.83
CA SER A 132 -17.06 11.03 -1.91
C SER A 132 -17.52 10.87 -0.46
N ASP A 133 -18.83 10.93 -0.23
CA ASP A 133 -19.42 10.76 1.09
C ASP A 133 -19.25 9.32 1.60
N GLY A 134 -19.36 8.32 0.72
CA GLY A 134 -19.06 6.92 1.04
C GLY A 134 -17.61 6.69 1.45
N ILE A 135 -16.65 7.31 0.75
CA ILE A 135 -15.22 7.26 1.12
C ILE A 135 -15.00 7.91 2.48
N ARG A 136 -15.54 9.12 2.69
CA ARG A 136 -15.39 9.83 3.97
C ARG A 136 -15.92 9.01 5.14
N ARG A 137 -17.12 8.43 4.99
CA ARG A 137 -17.72 7.56 6.01
C ARG A 137 -16.86 6.33 6.29
N LEU A 138 -16.35 5.68 5.25
CA LEU A 138 -15.47 4.53 5.40
C LEU A 138 -14.18 4.89 6.16
N ASP A 139 -13.60 6.05 5.88
CA ASP A 139 -12.39 6.53 6.55
C ASP A 139 -12.64 6.87 8.03
N GLU A 140 -13.79 7.46 8.36
CA GLU A 140 -14.22 7.73 9.74
C GLU A 140 -14.45 6.44 10.54
N ASP A 141 -15.20 5.50 9.96
CA ASP A 141 -15.48 4.19 10.55
C ASP A 141 -14.19 3.39 10.75
N PHE A 142 -13.31 3.38 9.74
CA PHE A 142 -12.01 2.73 9.81
C PHE A 142 -11.12 3.35 10.89
N SER A 143 -11.05 4.69 10.98
CA SER A 143 -10.24 5.37 12.00
C SER A 143 -10.67 4.95 13.41
N THR A 144 -11.98 4.87 13.65
CA THR A 144 -12.55 4.42 14.92
C THR A 144 -12.21 2.95 15.21
N TYR A 145 -12.38 2.08 14.21
CA TYR A 145 -12.03 0.66 14.30
C TYR A 145 -10.54 0.46 14.61
N PHE A 146 -9.66 1.13 13.87
CA PHE A 146 -8.20 0.99 13.99
C PHE A 146 -7.72 1.42 15.38
N ARG A 147 -8.18 2.59 15.85
CA ARG A 147 -7.85 3.09 17.20
C ARG A 147 -8.30 2.13 18.28
N LYS A 148 -9.55 1.65 18.20
CA LYS A 148 -10.08 0.66 19.15
C LYS A 148 -9.28 -0.64 19.16
N ARG A 149 -8.87 -1.13 17.99
CA ARG A 149 -8.11 -2.38 17.84
C ARG A 149 -6.72 -2.31 18.46
N HIS A 150 -6.06 -1.15 18.35
CA HIS A 150 -4.68 -0.94 18.83
C HIS A 150 -4.59 -0.13 20.12
N GLY A 151 -5.73 0.16 20.78
CA GLY A 151 -5.75 0.90 22.04
C GLY A 151 -5.27 2.36 21.93
N LEU A 152 -5.39 2.97 20.75
CA LEU A 152 -4.96 4.35 20.50
C LEU A 152 -6.02 5.35 21.00
N PRO A 153 -5.61 6.56 21.43
CA PRO A 153 -6.55 7.59 21.89
C PRO A 153 -7.50 8.04 20.76
N PRO A 154 -8.60 8.74 21.07
CA PRO A 154 -9.50 9.33 20.07
C PRO A 154 -8.81 10.40 19.21
N ARG A 155 -9.37 10.67 18.02
CA ARG A 155 -8.80 11.66 17.08
C ARG A 155 -8.84 13.05 17.71
N GLY A 156 -7.69 13.72 17.80
CA GLY A 156 -7.55 15.06 18.38
C GLY A 156 -7.14 15.13 19.85
N ALA A 157 -7.01 14.00 20.56
CA ALA A 157 -6.61 14.01 21.97
C ALA A 157 -5.10 14.21 22.21
N SER A 158 -4.26 14.16 21.17
CA SER A 158 -2.79 14.19 21.27
C SER A 158 -2.14 15.26 20.37
N ALA A 159 -2.84 16.36 20.09
CA ALA A 159 -2.37 17.41 19.18
C ALA A 159 -1.21 18.28 19.73
N GLU A 160 -0.50 17.85 20.78
CA GLU A 160 0.69 18.54 21.31
C GLU A 160 2.02 17.92 20.87
N THR A 161 2.03 16.87 20.04
CA THR A 161 3.29 16.26 19.56
C THR A 161 3.29 16.06 18.05
N ALA A 162 2.91 17.09 17.30
CA ALA A 162 3.13 17.16 15.85
C ALA A 162 4.12 18.28 15.49
N ALA A 163 5.07 18.55 16.39
CA ALA A 163 6.22 19.39 16.07
C ALA A 163 7.26 18.52 15.33
N GLN A 164 7.60 18.97 14.12
CA GLN A 164 8.74 18.55 13.30
C GLN A 164 8.60 17.22 12.55
N VAL A 165 7.82 17.25 11.46
CA VAL A 165 8.24 16.54 10.24
C VAL A 165 9.43 17.34 9.69
N PRO A 166 10.66 16.80 9.64
CA PRO A 166 11.76 17.49 8.99
C PRO A 166 11.39 17.66 7.52
N ALA A 167 11.50 18.88 7.01
CA ALA A 167 11.39 19.14 5.59
C ALA A 167 12.41 18.24 4.86
N GLU A 168 11.89 17.42 3.96
CA GLU A 168 12.55 16.81 2.81
C GLU A 168 14.09 16.78 2.91
N THR A 169 14.63 15.68 3.43
CA THR A 169 15.98 15.30 3.03
C THR A 169 15.85 14.79 1.61
N SER A 170 16.15 15.66 0.66
CA SER A 170 16.39 15.32 -0.72
C SER A 170 17.23 14.04 -0.77
N PHE A 171 16.81 13.07 -1.57
CA PHE A 171 17.63 11.90 -1.89
C PHE A 171 18.91 12.40 -2.57
N THR A 172 19.95 12.69 -1.80
CA THR A 172 21.31 12.83 -2.32
C THR A 172 21.98 11.46 -2.18
N ALA A 173 22.05 10.76 -3.32
CA ALA A 173 23.06 9.73 -3.55
C ALA A 173 24.41 10.40 -3.85
#